data_AF-A0A2V5P5J2-F1
#
_entry.id   AF-A0A2V5P5J2-F1
#
_cell.length_a   1.000
_cell.length_b   1.000
_cell.length_c   1.000
_cell.angle_alpha   90.00
_cell.angle_beta   90.00
_cell.angle_gamma   90.00
#
_symmetry.space_group_name_H-M   'P 1'
#
loop_
_entity.id
_entity.type
_entity.pdbx_description
1 polymer ?
#
loop_
_entity_poly.entity_id
_entity_poly.type
_entity_poly.pdbx_seq_one_letter_code
_entity_poly.pdbx_strand_id
1 'polypeptide(L)'
;MKVTRSIKAWLKTREPRRLWWAIPVFLATGAWVGFAFCMMNWRPEEVAHRYANLADRALVKKDFETARIASQRLLGLGAEPRDKWLFGLALAKAGVGRDKEASEIFGMIAPLDRAGYLPAHLFVAQALLLRTNLSPQDIKTAEQHLVHAISLNPRFLGANELLAQVYIRDGRWELACERLLEVVAAQPEATLLLAAVFKA
;
A
#
# COMPACT_ATOMS: atom_id res chain seq x y z
N MET A 1 -51.73 -38.15 5.21
CA MET A 1 -50.92 -39.37 4.92
C MET A 1 -51.13 -40.00 3.53
N LYS A 2 -51.67 -39.30 2.50
CA LYS A 2 -51.90 -39.89 1.15
C LYS A 2 -50.76 -39.69 0.13
N VAL A 3 -49.94 -38.65 0.31
CA VAL A 3 -48.87 -38.25 -0.64
C VAL A 3 -47.81 -39.34 -0.83
N THR A 4 -47.51 -40.11 0.22
CA THR A 4 -46.49 -41.17 0.21
C THR A 4 -46.87 -42.40 -0.61
N ARG A 5 -48.17 -42.70 -0.79
CA ARG A 5 -48.62 -43.83 -1.64
C ARG A 5 -48.51 -43.50 -3.13
N SER A 6 -48.87 -42.28 -3.53
CA SER A 6 -48.79 -41.85 -4.93
C SER A 6 -47.34 -41.74 -5.42
N ILE A 7 -46.42 -41.26 -4.58
CA ILE A 7 -44.98 -41.21 -4.89
C ILE A 7 -44.39 -42.62 -5.08
N LYS A 8 -44.77 -43.57 -4.20
CA LYS A 8 -44.31 -44.97 -4.31
C LYS A 8 -44.84 -45.68 -5.57
N ALA A 9 -46.09 -45.43 -5.95
CA ALA A 9 -46.65 -45.98 -7.18
C ALA A 9 -45.98 -45.38 -8.43
N TRP A 10 -45.72 -44.07 -8.42
CA TRP A 10 -45.05 -43.36 -9.50
C TRP A 10 -43.58 -43.78 -9.69
N LEU A 11 -42.85 -44.08 -8.62
CA LEU A 11 -41.48 -44.62 -8.69
C LEU A 11 -41.43 -46.05 -9.26
N LYS A 12 -42.48 -46.86 -9.04
CA LYS A 12 -42.56 -48.23 -9.56
C LYS A 12 -42.83 -48.31 -11.06
N THR A 13 -43.44 -47.28 -11.67
CA THR A 13 -43.81 -47.27 -13.09
C THR A 13 -42.79 -46.59 -14.00
N ARG A 14 -41.72 -45.98 -13.46
CA ARG A 14 -40.70 -45.28 -14.24
C ARG A 14 -39.47 -46.14 -14.51
N GLU A 15 -39.03 -46.15 -15.77
CA GLU A 15 -37.79 -46.81 -16.19
C GLU A 15 -36.56 -46.09 -15.61
N PRO A 16 -35.72 -46.75 -14.79
CA PRO A 16 -34.55 -46.13 -14.17
C PRO A 16 -33.48 -45.70 -15.20
N ARG A 17 -33.51 -46.26 -16.43
CA ARG A 17 -32.61 -45.86 -17.53
C ARG A 17 -32.82 -44.43 -18.01
N ARG A 18 -34.03 -43.87 -17.91
CA ARG A 18 -34.31 -42.47 -18.31
C ARG A 18 -33.76 -41.45 -17.31
N LEU A 19 -33.55 -41.84 -16.05
CA LEU A 19 -32.93 -40.98 -15.02
C LEU A 19 -31.44 -40.71 -15.30
N TRP A 20 -30.75 -41.61 -16.02
CA TRP A 20 -29.36 -41.39 -16.43
C TRP A 20 -29.21 -40.18 -17.35
N TRP A 21 -30.24 -39.89 -18.14
CA TRP A 21 -30.27 -38.73 -19.04
C TRP A 21 -30.50 -37.40 -18.29
N ALA A 22 -30.94 -37.47 -17.02
CA ALA A 22 -31.12 -36.30 -16.15
C ALA A 22 -29.89 -35.99 -15.28
N ILE A 23 -28.88 -36.87 -15.24
CA ILE A 23 -27.63 -36.65 -14.49
C ILE A 23 -26.98 -35.29 -14.84
N PRO A 24 -26.89 -34.88 -16.12
CA PRO A 24 -26.30 -33.58 -16.46
C PRO A 24 -27.03 -32.39 -15.82
N VAL A 25 -28.36 -32.47 -15.68
CA VAL A 25 -29.18 -31.41 -15.06
C VAL A 25 -28.91 -31.32 -13.56
N PHE A 26 -28.80 -32.45 -12.87
CA PHE A 26 -28.45 -32.48 -11.44
C PHE A 26 -27.02 -31.96 -11.18
N LEU A 27 -26.08 -32.27 -12.06
CA LEU A 27 -24.71 -31.72 -11.99
C LEU A 27 -24.71 -30.21 -12.24
N ALA A 28 -25.43 -29.74 -13.25
CA ALA A 28 -25.53 -28.31 -13.55
C ALA A 28 -26.20 -27.51 -12.42
N THR A 29 -27.28 -28.04 -11.85
CA THR A 29 -27.96 -27.40 -10.71
C THR A 29 -27.10 -27.43 -9.46
N GLY A 30 -26.40 -28.54 -9.17
CA GLY A 30 -25.43 -28.60 -8.09
C GLY A 30 -24.29 -27.58 -8.25
N ALA A 31 -23.76 -27.44 -9.47
CA ALA A 31 -22.73 -26.44 -9.77
C ALA A 31 -23.24 -25.00 -9.56
N TRP A 32 -24.47 -24.70 -9.99
CA TRP A 32 -25.10 -23.39 -9.76
C TRP A 32 -25.36 -23.10 -8.29
N VAL A 33 -25.83 -24.09 -7.51
CA VAL A 33 -26.01 -23.93 -6.06
C VAL A 33 -24.67 -23.73 -5.35
N GLY A 34 -23.65 -24.48 -5.72
CA GLY A 34 -22.29 -24.31 -5.21
C GLY A 34 -21.73 -22.93 -5.53
N PHE A 35 -21.88 -22.48 -6.77
CA PHE A 35 -21.46 -21.14 -7.20
C PHE A 35 -22.21 -20.04 -6.44
N ALA A 36 -23.54 -20.17 -6.28
CA ALA A 36 -24.33 -19.24 -5.51
C ALA A 36 -23.90 -19.19 -4.03
N PHE A 37 -23.59 -20.34 -3.44
CA PHE A 37 -23.07 -20.41 -2.08
C PHE A 37 -21.69 -19.73 -1.96
N CYS A 38 -20.80 -19.93 -2.94
CA CYS A 38 -19.51 -19.24 -2.98
C CYS A 38 -19.69 -17.72 -3.09
N MET A 39 -20.58 -17.25 -3.97
CA MET A 39 -20.89 -15.83 -4.13
C MET A 39 -21.50 -15.23 -2.86
N MET A 40 -22.38 -15.97 -2.18
CA MET A 40 -23.03 -15.51 -0.95
C MET A 40 -22.06 -15.42 0.24
N ASN A 41 -21.01 -16.25 0.26
CA ASN A 41 -19.97 -16.22 1.30
C ASN A 41 -18.71 -15.45 0.88
N TRP A 42 -18.68 -14.85 -0.31
CA TRP A 42 -17.52 -14.11 -0.79
C TRP A 42 -17.39 -12.79 -0.04
N ARG A 43 -16.37 -12.70 0.83
CA ARG A 43 -16.05 -11.48 1.59
C ARG A 43 -14.77 -10.83 1.03
N PRO A 44 -14.90 -9.88 0.09
CA PRO A 44 -13.74 -9.29 -0.57
C PRO A 44 -12.85 -8.51 0.40
N GLU A 45 -13.43 -7.93 1.45
CA GLU A 45 -12.70 -7.21 2.50
C GLU A 45 -11.74 -8.14 3.26
N GLU A 46 -12.16 -9.37 3.60
CA GLU A 46 -11.27 -10.33 4.26
C GLU A 46 -10.08 -10.73 3.38
N VAL A 47 -10.30 -10.81 2.06
CA VAL A 47 -9.25 -11.11 1.10
C VAL A 47 -8.26 -9.93 1.01
N ALA A 48 -8.77 -8.70 0.92
CA ALA A 48 -7.96 -7.50 0.93
C ALA A 48 -7.13 -7.39 2.23
N HIS A 49 -7.72 -7.64 3.40
CA HIS A 49 -6.99 -7.63 4.67
C HIS A 49 -5.85 -8.67 4.72
N ARG A 50 -6.06 -9.87 4.17
CA ARG A 50 -5.00 -10.89 4.09
C ARG A 50 -3.85 -10.43 3.20
N TYR A 51 -4.15 -9.88 2.03
CA TYR A 51 -3.11 -9.35 1.14
C TYR A 51 -2.41 -8.13 1.74
N ALA A 52 -3.12 -7.26 2.45
CA ALA A 52 -2.54 -6.12 3.16
C ALA A 52 -1.49 -6.59 4.18
N ASN A 53 -1.88 -7.54 5.04
CA ASN A 53 -0.97 -8.13 6.02
C ASN A 53 0.22 -8.85 5.37
N LEU A 54 -0.01 -9.52 4.24
CA LEU A 54 1.04 -10.19 3.47
C LEU A 54 2.03 -9.17 2.89
N ALA A 55 1.53 -8.10 2.26
CA ALA A 55 2.34 -7.04 1.67
C ALA A 55 3.20 -6.35 2.73
N ASP A 56 2.59 -5.93 3.85
CA ASP A 56 3.29 -5.23 4.93
C ASP A 56 4.38 -6.13 5.54
N ARG A 57 4.09 -7.42 5.79
CA ARG A 57 5.09 -8.38 6.30
C ARG A 57 6.20 -8.68 5.29
N ALA A 58 5.86 -8.81 4.02
CA ALA A 58 6.83 -9.10 2.97
C ALA A 58 7.81 -7.93 2.77
N LEU A 59 7.32 -6.68 2.80
CA LEU A 59 8.16 -5.48 2.77
C LEU A 59 9.14 -5.45 3.94
N VAL A 60 8.68 -5.71 5.16
CA VAL A 60 9.54 -5.77 6.36
C VAL A 60 10.62 -6.84 6.22
N LYS A 61 10.26 -8.00 5.67
CA LYS A 61 11.20 -9.11 5.42
C LYS A 61 12.10 -8.90 4.20
N LYS A 62 11.93 -7.81 3.45
CA LYS A 62 12.59 -7.56 2.15
C LYS A 62 12.31 -8.66 1.12
N ASP A 63 11.20 -9.39 1.27
CA ASP A 63 10.69 -10.30 0.24
C ASP A 63 9.90 -9.45 -0.78
N PHE A 64 10.66 -8.79 -1.64
CA PHE A 64 10.12 -7.79 -2.55
C PHE A 64 9.21 -8.41 -3.62
N GLU A 65 9.40 -9.67 -4.00
CA GLU A 65 8.53 -10.31 -4.98
C GLU A 65 7.14 -10.61 -4.40
N THR A 66 7.09 -11.17 -3.20
CA THR A 66 5.81 -11.38 -2.50
C THR A 66 5.11 -10.04 -2.25
N ALA A 67 5.85 -9.02 -1.83
CA ALA A 67 5.30 -7.67 -1.61
C ALA A 67 4.73 -7.06 -2.91
N ARG A 68 5.43 -7.23 -4.04
CA ARG A 68 5.01 -6.74 -5.35
C ARG A 68 3.69 -7.36 -5.77
N ILE A 69 3.58 -8.69 -5.68
CA ILE A 69 2.38 -9.43 -6.06
C ILE A 69 1.21 -9.04 -5.14
N ALA A 70 1.42 -9.03 -3.83
CA ALA A 70 0.38 -8.68 -2.86
C ALA A 70 -0.15 -7.26 -3.08
N SER A 71 0.74 -6.28 -3.29
CA SER A 71 0.37 -4.90 -3.60
C SER A 71 -0.41 -4.78 -4.92
N GLN A 72 -0.02 -5.52 -5.96
CA GLN A 72 -0.79 -5.57 -7.22
C GLN A 72 -2.19 -6.15 -7.03
N ARG A 73 -2.34 -7.20 -6.19
CA ARG A 73 -3.65 -7.77 -5.88
C ARG A 73 -4.53 -6.78 -5.13
N LEU A 74 -3.98 -6.03 -4.17
CA LEU A 74 -4.70 -4.98 -3.45
C LEU A 74 -5.20 -3.88 -4.39
N LEU A 75 -4.35 -3.43 -5.31
CA LEU A 75 -4.75 -2.45 -6.33
C LEU A 75 -5.84 -2.99 -7.26
N GLY A 76 -5.74 -4.26 -7.68
CA GLY A 76 -6.77 -4.91 -8.50
C GLY A 76 -8.10 -5.13 -7.77
N LEU A 77 -8.08 -5.25 -6.44
CA LEU A 77 -9.27 -5.32 -5.59
C LEU A 77 -9.88 -3.94 -5.29
N GLY A 78 -9.21 -2.85 -5.68
CA GLY A 78 -9.65 -1.49 -5.33
C GLY A 78 -9.52 -1.18 -3.84
N ALA A 79 -8.53 -1.77 -3.16
CA ALA A 79 -8.32 -1.53 -1.73
C ALA A 79 -7.85 -0.09 -1.48
N GLU A 80 -8.46 0.57 -0.50
CA GLU A 80 -8.12 1.93 -0.09
C GLU A 80 -7.28 1.95 1.21
N PRO A 81 -6.42 2.97 1.42
CA PRO A 81 -6.09 4.04 0.48
C PRO A 81 -5.18 3.55 -0.67
N ARG A 82 -5.55 3.87 -1.92
CA ARG A 82 -4.84 3.40 -3.12
C ARG A 82 -3.35 3.76 -3.11
N ASP A 83 -3.02 4.98 -2.66
CA ASP A 83 -1.65 5.48 -2.66
C ASP A 83 -0.72 4.71 -1.72
N LYS A 84 -1.25 4.15 -0.61
CA LYS A 84 -0.48 3.24 0.26
C LYS A 84 0.02 2.03 -0.52
N TRP A 85 -0.84 1.44 -1.34
CA TRP A 85 -0.50 0.22 -2.09
C TRP A 85 0.35 0.52 -3.32
N LEU A 86 0.18 1.69 -3.93
CA LEU A 86 1.12 2.19 -4.94
C LEU A 86 2.51 2.42 -4.35
N PHE A 87 2.61 3.02 -3.16
CA PHE A 87 3.87 3.19 -2.45
C PHE A 87 4.54 1.84 -2.14
N GLY A 88 3.79 0.88 -1.59
CA GLY A 88 4.30 -0.47 -1.35
C GLY A 88 4.76 -1.18 -2.63
N LEU A 89 4.03 -1.01 -3.73
CA LEU A 89 4.40 -1.54 -5.05
C LEU A 89 5.68 -0.89 -5.59
N ALA A 90 5.84 0.42 -5.43
CA ALA A 90 7.05 1.14 -5.85
C ALA A 90 8.28 0.66 -5.08
N LEU A 91 8.18 0.55 -3.75
CA LEU A 91 9.24 -0.01 -2.91
C LEU A 91 9.60 -1.45 -3.32
N ALA A 92 8.59 -2.29 -3.56
CA ALA A 92 8.80 -3.67 -3.97
C ALA A 92 9.47 -3.76 -5.37
N LYS A 93 9.06 -2.92 -6.33
CA LYS A 93 9.69 -2.88 -7.65
C LYS A 93 11.14 -2.40 -7.59
N ALA A 94 11.44 -1.38 -6.80
CA ALA A 94 12.81 -0.93 -6.56
C ALA A 94 13.66 -2.05 -5.94
N GLY A 95 13.12 -2.76 -4.93
CA GLY A 95 13.83 -3.88 -4.29
C GLY A 95 14.12 -5.08 -5.20
N VAL A 96 13.34 -5.27 -6.27
CA VAL A 96 13.59 -6.28 -7.33
C VAL A 96 14.56 -5.76 -8.40
N GLY A 97 14.95 -4.48 -8.36
CA GLY A 97 15.83 -3.84 -9.36
C GLY A 97 15.08 -3.24 -10.56
N ARG A 98 13.76 -3.05 -10.46
CA ARG A 98 12.93 -2.39 -11.48
C ARG A 98 12.79 -0.89 -11.20
N ASP A 99 13.92 -0.20 -11.13
CA ASP A 99 14.01 1.19 -10.66
C ASP A 99 13.24 2.20 -11.50
N LYS A 100 13.19 2.00 -12.83
CA LYS A 100 12.44 2.86 -13.75
C LYS A 100 10.94 2.86 -13.40
N GLU A 101 10.35 1.69 -13.27
CA GLU A 101 8.93 1.54 -12.93
C GLU A 101 8.63 2.00 -11.50
N ALA A 102 9.56 1.78 -10.56
CA ALA A 102 9.43 2.33 -9.22
C ALA A 102 9.38 3.87 -9.26
N SER A 103 10.27 4.49 -10.03
CA SER A 103 10.35 5.94 -10.19
C SER A 103 9.09 6.54 -10.83
N GLU A 104 8.52 5.87 -11.82
CA GLU A 104 7.24 6.26 -12.42
C GLU A 104 6.11 6.25 -11.39
N ILE A 105 6.03 5.19 -10.56
CA ILE A 105 5.01 5.11 -9.51
C ILE A 105 5.23 6.19 -8.46
N PHE A 106 6.47 6.42 -8.02
CA PHE A 106 6.79 7.52 -7.09
C PHE A 106 6.40 8.88 -7.68
N GLY A 107 6.62 9.12 -8.97
CA GLY A 107 6.19 10.35 -9.63
C GLY A 107 4.67 10.55 -9.64
N MET A 108 3.89 9.47 -9.71
CA MET A 108 2.43 9.55 -9.64
C MET A 108 1.91 9.90 -8.23
N ILE A 109 2.56 9.35 -7.20
CA ILE A 109 2.11 9.47 -5.80
C ILE A 109 2.82 10.57 -5.01
N ALA A 110 3.95 11.11 -5.47
CA ALA A 110 4.60 12.26 -4.84
C ALA A 110 4.89 13.38 -5.87
N PRO A 111 3.88 13.83 -6.62
CA PRO A 111 4.09 14.91 -7.58
C PRO A 111 4.28 16.25 -6.86
N LEU A 112 5.00 17.19 -7.48
CA LEU A 112 5.27 18.51 -6.89
C LEU A 112 4.17 19.54 -7.18
N ASP A 113 3.25 19.26 -8.09
CA ASP A 113 2.20 20.18 -8.55
C ASP A 113 0.89 20.06 -7.74
N ARG A 114 0.68 18.95 -7.01
CA ARG A 114 -0.53 18.68 -6.23
C ARG A 114 -0.22 17.95 -4.93
N ALA A 115 -1.25 17.82 -4.08
CA ALA A 115 -1.17 16.98 -2.89
C ALA A 115 -0.89 15.53 -3.29
N GLY A 116 0.25 15.00 -2.86
CA GLY A 116 0.63 13.60 -3.01
C GLY A 116 0.42 12.80 -1.72
N TYR A 117 0.97 11.59 -1.73
CA TYR A 117 1.04 10.68 -0.61
C TYR A 117 2.23 11.05 0.27
N LEU A 118 1.92 11.42 1.51
CA LEU A 118 2.89 11.96 2.46
C LEU A 118 4.15 11.07 2.66
N PRO A 119 4.05 9.75 2.86
CA PRO A 119 5.23 8.89 2.98
C PRO A 119 6.08 8.84 1.71
N ALA A 120 5.48 9.03 0.53
CA ALA A 120 6.21 9.02 -0.73
C ALA A 120 7.07 10.27 -0.90
N HIS A 121 6.58 11.45 -0.50
CA HIS A 121 7.40 12.68 -0.50
C HIS A 121 8.66 12.52 0.35
N LEU A 122 8.53 11.97 1.57
CA LEU A 122 9.68 11.73 2.43
C LEU A 122 10.65 10.71 1.82
N PHE A 123 10.14 9.60 1.28
CA PHE A 123 10.97 8.58 0.67
C PHE A 123 11.77 9.13 -0.52
N VAL A 124 11.12 9.89 -1.41
CA VAL A 124 11.79 10.51 -2.57
C VAL A 124 12.85 11.52 -2.12
N ALA A 125 12.55 12.35 -1.12
CA ALA A 125 13.53 13.28 -0.55
C ALA A 125 14.76 12.55 0.02
N GLN A 126 14.54 11.48 0.79
CA GLN A 126 15.62 10.65 1.33
C GLN A 126 16.46 10.02 0.20
N ALA A 127 15.80 9.46 -0.81
CA ALA A 127 16.47 8.85 -1.95
C ALA A 127 17.32 9.85 -2.75
N LEU A 128 16.85 11.10 -2.90
CA LEU A 128 17.61 12.18 -3.53
C LEU A 128 18.85 12.55 -2.71
N LEU A 129 18.70 12.69 -1.39
CA LEU A 129 19.78 13.10 -0.48
C LEU A 129 20.85 12.01 -0.27
N LEU A 130 20.51 10.74 -0.49
CA LEU A 130 21.43 9.59 -0.40
C LEU A 130 22.24 9.33 -1.68
N ARG A 131 22.02 10.08 -2.77
CA ARG A 131 22.78 9.91 -4.01
C ARG A 131 24.25 10.23 -3.80
N THR A 132 25.13 9.41 -4.38
CA THR A 132 26.60 9.58 -4.30
C THR A 132 27.07 10.91 -4.88
N ASN A 133 26.46 11.36 -5.98
CA ASN A 133 26.78 12.62 -6.66
C ASN A 133 25.68 13.64 -6.41
N LEU A 134 25.57 14.11 -5.17
CA LEU A 134 24.51 15.04 -4.77
C LEU A 134 24.68 16.40 -5.45
N SER A 135 23.76 16.76 -6.35
CA SER A 135 23.76 18.08 -6.99
C SER A 135 22.94 19.11 -6.19
N PRO A 136 23.22 20.42 -6.33
CA PRO A 136 22.37 21.46 -5.73
C PRO A 136 20.90 21.36 -6.15
N GLN A 137 20.64 20.89 -7.38
CA GLN A 137 19.29 20.68 -7.89
C GLN A 137 18.59 19.51 -7.17
N ASP A 138 19.31 18.42 -6.87
CA ASP A 138 18.76 17.31 -6.08
C ASP A 138 18.39 17.77 -4.67
N ILE A 139 19.23 18.59 -4.04
CA ILE A 139 18.98 19.15 -2.70
C ILE A 139 17.73 20.02 -2.72
N LYS A 140 17.60 20.92 -3.70
CA LYS A 140 16.43 21.78 -3.85
C LYS A 140 15.15 20.98 -4.09
N THR A 141 15.25 19.91 -4.87
CA THR A 141 14.11 19.03 -5.17
C THR A 141 13.71 18.24 -3.91
N ALA A 142 14.67 17.74 -3.13
CA ALA A 142 14.42 17.08 -1.86
C ALA A 142 13.75 18.04 -0.85
N GLU A 143 14.24 19.27 -0.75
CA GLU A 143 13.63 20.33 0.07
C GLU A 143 12.16 20.54 -0.32
N GLN A 144 11.86 20.67 -1.61
CA GLN A 144 10.48 20.81 -2.09
C GLN A 144 9.60 19.64 -1.63
N HIS A 145 10.05 18.40 -1.81
CA HIS A 145 9.28 17.24 -1.33
C HIS A 145 9.04 17.28 0.19
N LEU A 146 10.02 17.70 0.99
CA LEU A 146 9.87 17.80 2.44
C LEU A 146 8.89 18.91 2.85
N VAL A 147 8.95 20.06 2.18
CA VAL A 147 7.97 21.15 2.38
C VAL A 147 6.55 20.68 2.02
N HIS A 148 6.38 19.93 0.94
CA HIS A 148 5.09 19.30 0.61
C HIS A 148 4.65 18.28 1.67
N ALA A 149 5.56 17.47 2.21
CA ALA A 149 5.21 16.53 3.27
C ALA A 149 4.73 17.25 4.55
N ILE A 150 5.37 18.38 4.90
CA ILE A 150 4.99 19.23 6.03
C ILE A 150 3.67 19.96 5.77
N SER A 151 3.39 20.39 4.53
CA SER A 151 2.11 21.03 4.22
C SER A 151 0.93 20.05 4.33
N LEU A 152 1.15 18.76 4.03
CA LEU A 152 0.17 17.69 4.24
C LEU A 152 0.00 17.34 5.73
N ASN A 153 1.09 17.33 6.50
CA ASN A 153 1.05 17.14 7.95
C ASN A 153 2.18 17.92 8.62
N PRO A 154 1.87 19.06 9.28
CA PRO A 154 2.88 19.90 9.92
C PRO A 154 3.71 19.20 11.00
N ARG A 155 3.15 18.16 11.65
CA ARG A 155 3.81 17.40 12.72
C ARG A 155 4.48 16.12 12.21
N PHE A 156 4.70 16.00 10.90
CA PHE A 156 5.35 14.81 10.37
C PHE A 156 6.85 14.81 10.70
N LEU A 157 7.20 14.03 11.73
CA LEU A 157 8.53 14.04 12.35
C LEU A 157 9.65 13.85 11.34
N GLY A 158 9.55 12.82 10.50
CA GLY A 158 10.61 12.50 9.52
C GLY A 158 10.84 13.60 8.49
N ALA A 159 9.81 14.36 8.10
CA ALA A 159 9.99 15.48 7.18
C ALA A 159 10.58 16.72 7.87
N ASN A 160 10.12 17.04 9.09
CA ASN A 160 10.68 18.15 9.86
C ASN A 160 12.16 17.92 10.21
N GLU A 161 12.50 16.71 10.66
CA GLU A 161 13.88 16.35 11.01
C GLU A 161 14.81 16.43 9.79
N LEU A 162 14.41 15.81 8.66
CA LEU A 162 15.24 15.80 7.46
C LEU A 162 15.35 17.19 6.83
N LEU A 163 14.29 18.00 6.89
CA LEU A 163 14.33 19.37 6.41
C LEU A 163 15.25 20.25 7.27
N ALA A 164 15.22 20.07 8.60
CA ALA A 164 16.17 20.74 9.48
C ALA A 164 17.62 20.40 9.16
N GLN A 165 17.93 19.12 8.89
CA GLN A 165 19.28 18.71 8.48
C GLN A 165 19.70 19.35 7.15
N VAL A 166 18.78 19.47 6.19
CA VAL A 166 19.02 20.20 4.94
C VAL A 166 19.33 21.67 5.22
N TYR A 167 18.57 22.33 6.09
CA TYR A 167 18.77 23.73 6.47
C TYR A 167 20.08 23.98 7.23
N ILE A 168 20.46 23.07 8.14
CA ILE A 168 21.76 23.12 8.84
C ILE A 168 22.92 23.09 7.83
N ARG A 169 22.88 22.16 6.87
CA ARG A 169 23.94 22.02 5.87
C ARG A 169 24.06 23.25 4.96
N ASP A 170 22.94 23.93 4.74
CA ASP A 170 22.84 25.14 3.91
C ASP A 170 23.06 26.44 4.70
N GLY A 171 23.32 26.35 6.01
CA GLY A 171 23.54 27.51 6.89
C GLY A 171 22.29 28.31 7.23
N ARG A 172 21.09 27.77 6.99
CA ARG A 172 19.79 28.39 7.31
C ARG A 172 19.35 28.04 8.74
N TRP A 173 20.09 28.55 9.73
CA TRP A 173 19.96 28.17 11.14
C TRP A 173 18.59 28.45 11.74
N GLU A 174 17.97 29.59 11.43
CA GLU A 174 16.66 29.97 11.96
C GLU A 174 15.58 28.99 11.51
N LEU A 175 15.56 28.66 10.22
CA LEU A 175 14.61 27.70 9.67
C LEU A 175 14.84 26.29 10.23
N ALA A 176 16.11 25.89 10.42
CA ALA A 176 16.44 24.62 11.05
C ALA A 176 15.90 24.55 12.50
N CYS A 177 16.06 25.62 13.26
CA CYS A 177 15.55 25.73 14.63
C CYS A 177 14.04 25.53 14.68
N GLU A 178 13.29 26.25 13.84
CA GLU A 178 11.83 26.12 13.76
C GLU A 178 11.40 24.68 13.48
N ARG A 179 12.06 24.00 12.55
CA ARG A 179 11.71 22.61 12.20
C ARG A 179 12.07 21.64 13.33
N LEU A 180 13.20 21.82 14.02
CA LEU A 180 13.61 20.95 15.13
C LEU A 180 12.71 21.08 16.36
N LEU A 181 12.15 22.27 16.61
CA LEU A 181 11.19 22.48 17.69
C LEU A 181 9.93 21.62 17.54
N GLU A 182 9.52 21.30 16.32
CA GLU A 182 8.37 20.39 16.05
C GLU A 182 8.69 18.91 16.34
N VAL A 183 9.97 18.54 16.46
CA VAL A 183 10.41 17.14 16.59
C VAL A 183 10.90 16.81 18.00
N VAL A 184 11.47 17.78 18.71
CA VAL A 184 12.18 17.57 20.00
C VAL A 184 11.34 16.89 21.08
N ALA A 185 10.03 17.14 21.11
CA ALA A 185 9.13 16.51 22.09
C ALA A 185 8.97 15.00 21.87
N ALA A 186 9.05 14.54 20.62
CA ALA A 186 8.87 13.13 20.25
C ALA A 186 10.20 12.39 20.06
N GLN A 187 11.27 13.10 19.70
CA GLN A 187 12.62 12.56 19.52
C GLN A 187 13.62 13.39 20.32
N PRO A 188 13.96 12.98 21.55
CA PRO A 188 14.92 13.70 22.39
C PRO A 188 16.30 13.87 21.74
N GLU A 189 16.67 12.99 20.82
CA GLU A 189 17.92 13.06 20.04
C GLU A 189 18.01 14.33 19.18
N ALA A 190 16.88 14.87 18.71
CA ALA A 190 16.82 16.12 17.97
C ALA A 190 17.32 17.32 18.80
N THR A 191 17.35 17.20 20.14
CA THR A 191 17.93 18.21 21.03
C THR A 191 19.41 18.46 20.74
N LEU A 192 20.16 17.45 20.30
CA LEU A 192 21.57 17.61 19.94
C LEU A 192 21.74 18.49 18.71
N LEU A 193 20.90 18.29 17.68
CA LEU A 193 20.88 19.14 16.50
C LEU A 193 20.43 20.56 16.86
N LEU A 194 19.43 20.69 17.73
CA LEU A 194 18.93 21.98 18.18
C LEU A 194 20.01 22.77 18.94
N ALA A 195 20.76 22.11 19.82
CA ALA A 195 21.88 22.72 20.54
C ALA A 195 23.00 23.18 19.58
N ALA A 196 23.26 22.43 18.51
CA ALA A 196 24.22 22.84 17.49
C ALA A 196 23.75 24.09 16.73
N VAL A 197 22.46 24.18 16.40
CA VAL A 197 21.87 25.33 15.71
C VAL A 197 21.93 26.60 16.57
N PHE A 198 21.66 26.52 17.88
CA PHE A 198 21.73 27.69 18.77
C PHE A 198 23.15 28.23 19.01
N LYS A 199 24.18 27.43 18.73
CA LYS A 199 25.58 27.82 18.93
C LYS A 199 26.19 28.52 17.71
N ALA A 200 25.64 28.28 16.52
CA ALA A 200 26.09 28.84 15.26
C ALA A 200 25.74 30.34 15.14
#